data_AF-A0A160NYR5-F1
#
_entry.id   AF-A0A160NYR5-F1
#
_cell.length_a   1.000
_cell.length_b   1.000
_cell.length_c   1.000
_cell.angle_alpha   90.00
_cell.angle_beta   90.00
_cell.angle_gamma   90.00
#
_symmetry.space_group_name_H-M   'P 1'
#
loop_
_entity.id
_entity.type
_entity.pdbx_description
1 polymer ?
#
loop_
_entity_poly.entity_id
_entity_poly.type
_entity_poly.pdbx_seq_one_letter_code
_entity_poly.pdbx_strand_id
1 'polypeptide(L)'
;MALASRERQYLHQELTDEVNVTYASIVCEAWGMVLNSQRNSTPARQKTVKQTAAGMERAALIALKHADYVTEDMKPEERLKRDRKRYEAAWEADRADMDAPA
;
A
#
# COMPACT_ATOMS: atom_id res chain seq x y z
N MET A 1 3.77 -10.66 25.78
CA MET A 1 2.86 -10.26 24.68
C MET A 1 3.73 -9.79 23.54
N ALA A 2 3.86 -10.57 22.47
CA ALA A 2 4.42 -10.05 21.22
C ALA A 2 3.43 -9.02 20.69
N LEU A 3 3.84 -7.74 20.59
CA LEU A 3 3.10 -6.77 19.81
C LEU A 3 3.16 -7.27 18.37
N ALA A 4 2.01 -7.59 17.77
CA ALA A 4 1.95 -7.88 16.32
C ALA A 4 2.76 -6.78 15.60
N SER A 5 3.66 -7.16 14.68
CA SER A 5 4.43 -6.12 14.01
C SER A 5 3.48 -5.14 13.32
N ARG A 6 3.90 -3.88 13.32
CA ARG A 6 3.18 -2.73 12.79
C ARG A 6 3.85 -2.29 11.48
N GLU A 7 4.32 -3.24 10.67
CA GLU A 7 5.06 -2.97 9.43
C GLU A 7 4.24 -2.11 8.48
N ARG A 8 2.91 -2.31 8.42
CA ARG A 8 2.05 -1.45 7.61
C ARG A 8 1.95 -0.01 8.15
N GLN A 9 2.01 0.18 9.47
CA GLN A 9 2.01 1.52 10.07
C GLN A 9 3.37 2.21 9.86
N TYR A 10 4.47 1.46 9.98
CA TYR A 10 5.81 1.97 9.67
C TYR A 10 5.92 2.37 8.20
N LEU A 11 5.46 1.52 7.27
CA LEU A 11 5.42 1.87 5.86
C LEU A 11 4.57 3.14 5.60
N HIS A 12 3.41 3.28 6.24
CA HIS A 12 2.60 4.50 6.09
C HIS A 12 3.38 5.75 6.53
N GLN A 13 4.11 5.66 7.65
CA GLN A 13 4.95 6.76 8.14
C GLN A 13 6.09 7.06 7.15
N GLU A 14 6.80 6.03 6.68
CA GLU A 14 7.87 6.19 5.68
C GLU A 14 7.36 6.88 4.40
N LEU A 15 6.22 6.44 3.85
CA LEU A 15 5.64 7.04 2.65
C LEU A 15 5.16 8.48 2.89
N THR A 16 4.75 8.79 4.12
CA THR A 16 4.35 10.15 4.52
C THR A 16 5.56 11.08 4.51
N ASP A 17 6.69 10.61 5.07
CA ASP A 17 7.93 11.37 5.16
C ASP A 17 8.64 11.48 3.79
N GLU A 18 8.55 10.43 2.96
CA GLU A 18 9.15 10.38 1.63
C GLU A 18 8.37 11.18 0.57
N VAL A 19 7.04 11.27 0.68
CA VAL A 19 6.18 11.86 -0.36
C VAL A 19 5.18 12.85 0.23
N ASN A 20 4.18 12.35 0.95
CA ASN A 20 3.20 13.08 1.76
C ASN A 20 2.15 12.11 2.29
N VAL A 21 1.38 12.57 3.28
CA VAL A 21 0.31 11.78 3.92
C VAL A 21 -0.76 11.31 2.93
N THR A 22 -1.13 12.14 1.95
CA THR A 22 -2.17 11.81 0.95
C THR A 22 -1.73 10.60 0.12
N TYR A 23 -0.49 10.58 -0.34
CA TYR A 23 0.08 9.48 -1.09
C TYR A 23 0.13 8.19 -0.25
N ALA A 24 0.63 8.29 0.98
CA ALA A 24 0.72 7.15 1.90
C ALA A 24 -0.66 6.50 2.14
N SER A 25 -1.68 7.31 2.44
CA SER A 25 -3.04 6.83 2.66
C SER A 25 -3.61 6.14 1.41
N ILE A 26 -3.48 6.75 0.22
CA ILE A 26 -3.99 6.16 -1.03
C ILE A 26 -3.33 4.80 -1.31
N VAL A 27 -2.01 4.70 -1.20
CA VAL A 27 -1.27 3.46 -1.48
C VAL A 27 -1.67 2.37 -0.48
N CYS A 28 -1.64 2.67 0.81
CA CYS A 28 -1.94 1.68 1.85
C CYS A 28 -3.41 1.23 1.80
N GLU A 29 -4.36 2.11 1.52
CA GLU A 29 -5.77 1.77 1.41
C GLU A 29 -6.08 0.98 0.14
N ALA A 30 -5.59 1.43 -1.03
CA ALA A 30 -5.84 0.76 -2.30
C ALA A 30 -5.38 -0.70 -2.25
N TRP A 31 -4.17 -0.94 -1.77
CA TRP A 31 -3.63 -2.30 -1.66
C TRP A 31 -4.27 -3.10 -0.53
N GLY A 32 -4.59 -2.46 0.60
CA GLY A 32 -5.33 -3.09 1.68
C GLY A 32 -6.68 -3.62 1.22
N MET A 33 -7.41 -2.87 0.39
CA MET A 33 -8.67 -3.33 -0.20
C MET A 33 -8.46 -4.52 -1.13
N VAL A 34 -7.46 -4.47 -2.02
CA VAL A 34 -7.19 -5.55 -2.98
C VAL A 34 -6.87 -6.85 -2.24
N LEU A 35 -5.92 -6.83 -1.32
CA LEU A 35 -5.49 -8.02 -0.57
C LEU A 35 -6.64 -8.58 0.30
N ASN A 36 -7.42 -7.71 0.96
CA ASN A 36 -8.60 -8.15 1.70
C ASN A 36 -9.67 -8.77 0.81
N SER A 37 -9.93 -8.19 -0.36
CA SER A 37 -10.96 -8.69 -1.28
C SER A 37 -10.61 -10.06 -1.86
N GLN A 38 -9.33 -10.31 -2.14
CA GLN A 38 -8.86 -11.60 -2.63
C GLN A 38 -9.15 -12.73 -1.64
N ARG A 39 -9.09 -12.46 -0.33
CA ARG A 39 -9.36 -13.46 0.71
C ARG A 39 -10.84 -13.61 1.03
N ASN A 40 -11.56 -12.50 1.14
CA ASN A 40 -12.85 -12.45 1.82
C ASN A 40 -14.04 -12.13 0.90
N SER A 41 -13.83 -11.96 -0.41
CA SER A 41 -14.89 -11.52 -1.32
C SER A 41 -15.12 -12.47 -2.49
N THR A 42 -16.37 -12.48 -2.98
CA THR A 42 -16.75 -13.19 -4.21
C THR A 42 -16.03 -12.63 -5.43
N PRO A 43 -15.86 -13.41 -6.52
CA PRO A 43 -15.17 -12.94 -7.73
C PRO A 43 -15.76 -11.66 -8.33
N ALA A 44 -17.09 -11.49 -8.29
CA ALA A 44 -17.76 -10.28 -8.75
C ALA A 44 -17.34 -9.04 -7.93
N ARG A 45 -17.28 -9.17 -6.60
CA ARG A 45 -16.85 -8.10 -5.70
C ARG A 45 -15.35 -7.82 -5.81
N GLN A 46 -14.53 -8.86 -6.04
CA GLN A 46 -13.11 -8.70 -6.35
C GLN A 46 -12.88 -7.85 -7.61
N LYS A 47 -13.71 -8.04 -8.66
CA LYS A 47 -13.61 -7.23 -9.89
C LYS A 47 -13.87 -5.75 -9.62
N THR A 48 -14.91 -5.44 -8.84
CA THR A 48 -15.23 -4.06 -8.45
C THR A 48 -14.11 -3.44 -7.62
N VAL A 49 -13.60 -4.16 -6.62
CA VAL A 49 -12.50 -3.68 -5.76
C VAL A 49 -11.25 -3.39 -6.58
N LYS A 50 -10.89 -4.27 -7.54
CA LYS A 50 -9.77 -4.03 -8.45
C LYS A 50 -9.95 -2.76 -9.29
N GLN A 51 -11.16 -2.46 -9.75
CA GLN A 51 -11.44 -1.21 -10.48
C GLN A 51 -11.29 0.02 -9.58
N THR A 52 -11.81 -0.03 -8.36
CA THR A 52 -11.66 1.06 -7.39
C THR A 52 -10.18 1.28 -7.04
N ALA A 53 -9.44 0.21 -6.74
CA ALA A 53 -8.02 0.27 -6.46
C ALA A 53 -7.22 0.88 -7.63
N ALA A 54 -7.53 0.51 -8.87
CA ALA A 54 -6.90 1.11 -10.05
C ALA A 54 -7.18 2.62 -10.16
N GLY A 55 -8.36 3.09 -9.74
CA GLY A 55 -8.67 4.53 -9.65
C GLY A 55 -7.82 5.24 -8.59
N MET A 56 -7.65 4.61 -7.43
CA MET A 56 -6.81 5.11 -6.35
C MET A 56 -5.32 5.12 -6.73
N GLU A 57 -4.81 4.07 -7.39
CA GLU A 57 -3.45 4.03 -7.93
C GLU A 57 -3.17 5.18 -8.90
N ARG A 58 -4.16 5.56 -9.74
CA ARG A 58 -4.04 6.75 -10.60
C ARG A 58 -3.96 8.04 -9.79
N ALA A 59 -4.73 8.17 -8.71
CA ALA A 59 -4.64 9.31 -7.80
C ALA A 59 -3.27 9.36 -7.09
N ALA A 60 -2.70 8.20 -6.73
CA ALA A 60 -1.35 8.11 -6.18
C ALA A 60 -0.28 8.58 -7.18
N LEU A 61 -0.41 8.22 -8.47
CA LEU A 61 0.48 8.72 -9.53
C LEU A 61 0.37 10.24 -9.71
N ILE A 62 -0.83 10.81 -9.58
CA ILE A 62 -1.03 12.26 -9.61
C ILE A 62 -0.33 12.89 -8.40
N ALA A 63 -0.52 12.33 -7.20
CA ALA A 63 0.14 12.82 -5.99
C ALA A 63 1.68 12.77 -6.10
N LEU A 64 2.25 11.72 -6.70
CA LEU A 64 3.70 11.62 -6.97
C LEU A 64 4.19 12.68 -7.96
N LYS A 65 3.41 13.01 -8.99
CA LYS A 65 3.78 14.01 -10.00
C LYS A 65 3.73 15.44 -9.46
N HIS A 66 2.93 15.68 -8.42
CA HIS A 66 2.77 16.99 -7.78
C HIS A 66 3.56 17.13 -6.47
N ALA A 67 4.08 16.04 -5.92
CA ALA A 67 5.04 16.12 -4.84
C ALA A 67 6.34 16.76 -5.39
N ASP A 68 6.93 17.68 -4.64
CA ASP A 68 8.29 18.20 -4.90
C ASP A 68 9.30 17.06 -4.70
N TYR A 69 9.35 16.17 -5.68
CA TYR A 69 10.07 14.92 -5.60
C TYR A 69 11.57 15.18 -5.84
N VAL A 70 12.39 14.94 -4.82
CA VAL A 70 13.83 15.27 -4.82
C VAL A 70 14.69 14.25 -5.56
N THR A 71 14.18 13.07 -5.92
CA THR A 71 15.03 12.05 -6.58
C THR A 71 14.86 12.07 -8.09
N GLU A 72 15.85 12.64 -8.79
CA GLU A 72 15.91 12.82 -10.26
C GLU A 72 15.87 11.50 -11.09
N ASP A 73 15.95 10.32 -10.47
CA ASP A 73 16.23 9.07 -11.20
C ASP A 73 15.10 8.02 -11.28
N MET A 74 13.92 8.24 -10.67
CA MET A 74 12.84 7.22 -10.65
C MET A 74 11.51 7.76 -11.18
N LYS A 75 10.91 7.04 -12.15
CA LYS A 75 9.59 7.40 -12.66
C LYS A 75 8.50 7.14 -11.62
N PRO A 76 7.44 7.96 -11.53
CA PRO A 76 6.33 7.75 -10.60
C PRO A 76 5.72 6.34 -10.66
N GLU A 77 5.61 5.76 -11.85
CA GLU A 77 5.07 4.41 -12.05
C GLU A 77 5.98 3.33 -11.47
N GLU A 78 7.30 3.52 -11.52
CA GLU A 78 8.28 2.60 -10.93
C GLU A 78 8.29 2.71 -9.41
N ARG A 79 8.17 3.94 -8.89
CA ARG A 79 8.02 4.18 -7.45
C ARG A 79 6.77 3.50 -6.90
N LEU A 80 5.62 3.70 -7.55
CA LEU A 80 4.37 3.08 -7.13
C LEU A 80 4.47 1.54 -7.13
N LYS A 81 5.16 0.95 -8.12
CA LYS A 81 5.43 -0.51 -8.15
C LYS A 81 6.31 -0.96 -6.99
N ARG A 82 7.33 -0.17 -6.62
CA ARG A 82 8.20 -0.45 -5.47
C ARG A 82 7.44 -0.37 -4.16
N ASP A 83 6.65 0.68 -3.96
CA ASP A 83 5.88 0.90 -2.73
C ASP A 83 4.75 -0.13 -2.58
N ARG A 84 4.17 -0.59 -3.68
CA ARG A 84 3.29 -1.76 -3.68
C ARG A 84 3.99 -3.01 -3.12
N LYS A 85 5.20 -3.33 -3.59
CA LYS A 85 5.95 -4.51 -3.10
C LYS A 85 6.30 -4.37 -1.62
N ARG A 86 6.67 -3.17 -1.16
CA ARG A 86 6.88 -2.87 0.27
C ARG A 86 5.61 -3.14 1.06
N TYR A 87 4.45 -2.72 0.55
CA TYR A 87 3.16 -2.96 1.20
C TYR A 87 2.79 -4.43 1.27
N GLU A 88 2.96 -5.18 0.18
CA GLU A 88 2.71 -6.62 0.15
C GLU A 88 3.59 -7.36 1.18
N ALA A 89 4.88 -7.00 1.28
CA ALA A 89 5.78 -7.56 2.29
C ALA A 89 5.38 -7.18 3.74
N ALA A 90 5.04 -5.91 3.98
CA ALA A 90 4.56 -5.44 5.28
C ALA A 90 3.27 -6.14 5.70
N TRP A 91 2.35 -6.36 4.76
CA TRP A 91 1.12 -7.10 4.98
C TRP A 91 1.38 -8.57 5.35
N GLU A 92 2.31 -9.22 4.66
CA GLU A 92 2.70 -10.60 4.96
C GLU A 92 3.38 -10.72 6.32
N ALA A 93 4.24 -9.77 6.69
CA ALA A 93 4.91 -9.72 7.99
C ALA A 93 3.93 -9.51 9.15
N ASP A 94 3.05 -8.51 9.06
CA ASP A 94 1.97 -8.28 10.03
C ASP A 94 1.12 -9.55 10.24
N ARG A 95 0.91 -10.33 9.17
CA ARG A 95 0.15 -11.59 9.22
C ARG A 95 0.94 -12.72 9.88
N ALA A 96 2.21 -12.89 9.53
CA ALA A 96 3.04 -13.96 10.08
C ALA A 96 3.15 -13.86 11.61
N ASP A 97 3.19 -12.64 12.14
CA ASP A 97 3.21 -12.40 13.60
C ASP A 97 1.87 -12.72 14.29
N MET A 98 0.74 -12.56 13.58
CA MET A 98 -0.58 -12.93 14.12
C MET A 98 -0.81 -14.44 14.12
N ASP A 99 -0.23 -15.15 13.15
CA ASP A 99 -0.34 -16.61 13.00
C ASP A 99 0.75 -17.38 13.80
N ALA A 100 1.74 -16.68 14.37
CA ALA A 100 2.81 -17.29 15.16
C ALA A 100 2.27 -17.81 16.51
N PRO A 101 2.56 -19.08 16.90
CA PRO A 101 2.17 -19.59 18.21
C PRO A 101 2.87 -18.81 19.32
N ALA A 102 2.09 -18.40 20.33
CA ALA A 102 2.54 -17.69 21.52
C ALA A 102 3.53 -18.49 22.38
#